data_AF-A0A1H1TVF2-F1
#
_entry.id   AF-A0A1H1TVF2-F1
#
_cell.length_a   1.000
_cell.length_b   1.000
_cell.length_c   1.000
_cell.angle_alpha   90.00
_cell.angle_beta   90.00
_cell.angle_gamma   90.00
#
_symmetry.space_group_name_H-M   'P 1'
#
loop_
_entity.id
_entity.type
_entity.pdbx_description
1 polymer ?
#
loop_
_entity_poly.entity_id
_entity_poly.type
_entity_poly.pdbx_seq_one_letter_code
_entity_poly.pdbx_strand_id
1 'polypeptide(L)' 'MPVLTMIEFPEVRKQTYEALGASLASGEVPGGIIFHSCGEVPGGWRIVDVWETQDEF' A
#
# COMPACT_ATOMS: atom_id res chain seq x y z
N MET A 1 10.00 5.51 16.15
CA MET A 1 8.84 4.85 16.77
C MET A 1 7.97 4.40 15.62
N PRO A 2 7.54 3.12 15.58
CA PRO A 2 6.76 2.63 14.45
C PRO A 2 5.44 3.39 14.30
N VAL A 3 5.04 3.63 13.05
CA VAL A 3 3.77 4.30 12.72
C VAL A 3 2.92 3.41 11.81
N LEU A 4 1.60 3.51 11.97
CA LEU A 4 0.64 2.89 11.08
C LEU A 4 0.06 3.96 10.15
N THR A 5 0.10 3.71 8.85
CA THR A 5 -0.50 4.59 7.84
C THR A 5 -1.66 3.88 7.16
N MET A 6 -2.68 4.66 6.82
CA MET A 6 -3.85 4.18 6.08
C MET A 6 -4.11 5.14 4.93
N ILE A 7 -4.01 4.64 3.71
CA ILE A 7 -4.32 5.41 2.49
C ILE A 7 -5.53 4.78 1.81
N GLU A 8 -6.45 5.63 1.39
CA GLU A 8 -7.63 5.22 0.63
C GLU A 8 -7.52 5.74 -0.81
N PHE A 9 -7.83 4.85 -1.75
CA PHE A 9 -7.89 5.14 -3.17
C PHE A 9 -9.32 4.93 -3.65
N PRO A 10 -10.12 6.02 -3.79
CA PRO A 10 -11.46 5.93 -4.33
C PRO A 10 -11.45 5.32 -5.72
N GLU A 11 -12.49 4.55 -6.05
CA GLU A 11 -12.74 3.97 -7.38
C GLU A 11 -11.70 2.96 -7.89
N VAL A 12 -10.58 2.78 -7.18
CA VAL A 12 -9.61 1.72 -7.48
C VAL A 12 -10.25 0.38 -7.19
N ARG A 13 -10.23 -0.48 -8.22
CA ARG A 13 -10.69 -1.87 -8.14
C ARG A 13 -9.51 -2.81 -8.24
N LYS A 14 -9.75 -4.06 -7.82
CA LYS A 14 -8.78 -5.16 -7.86
C LYS A 14 -7.99 -5.23 -9.18
N GLN A 15 -8.66 -5.16 -10.33
CA GLN A 15 -8.00 -5.26 -11.63
C GLN A 15 -6.98 -4.14 -11.88
N THR A 16 -7.30 -2.90 -11.50
CA THR A 16 -6.37 -1.76 -11.61
C THR A 16 -5.17 -1.95 -10.69
N TYR A 17 -5.42 -2.42 -9.46
CA TYR A 17 -4.37 -2.70 -8.49
C TYR A 17 -3.43 -3.83 -8.96
N GLU A 18 -3.98 -4.94 -9.44
CA GLU A 18 -3.20 -6.07 -9.96
C GLU A 18 -2.38 -5.69 -11.20
N ALA A 19 -2.94 -4.88 -12.11
CA ALA A 19 -2.21 -4.37 -13.26
C ALA A 19 -1.03 -3.47 -12.85
N LEU A 20 -1.23 -2.60 -11.85
CA LEU A 20 -0.16 -1.77 -11.28
C LEU A 20 0.92 -2.65 -10.62
N GLY A 21 0.51 -3.62 -9.79
CA GLY A 21 1.43 -4.55 -9.15
C GLY A 21 2.28 -5.34 -10.15
N ALA A 22 1.67 -5.79 -11.25
CA ALA A 22 2.40 -6.46 -12.33
C ALA A 22 3.43 -5.54 -13.00
N SER A 23 3.12 -4.25 -13.18
CA SER A 23 4.07 -3.28 -13.75
C SER A 23 5.24 -2.95 -12.82
N LEU A 24 5.06 -3.16 -11.51
CA LEU A 24 6.05 -2.89 -10.46
C LEU A 24 6.72 -4.16 -9.92
N ALA A 25 6.45 -5.34 -10.52
CA ALA A 25 6.88 -6.63 -9.98
C ALA A 25 8.40 -6.81 -9.90
N SER A 26 9.19 -5.97 -10.58
CA SER A 26 10.65 -5.93 -10.50
C SER A 26 11.20 -4.79 -9.62
N GLY A 27 10.32 -4.02 -8.96
CA GLY A 27 10.69 -2.91 -8.10
C GLY A 27 11.23 -3.38 -6.76
N GLU A 28 12.11 -2.58 -6.17
CA GLU A 28 12.55 -2.79 -4.80
C GLU A 28 11.44 -2.42 -3.82
N VAL A 29 11.34 -3.19 -2.74
CA VAL A 29 10.46 -2.84 -1.61
C VAL A 29 11.03 -1.59 -0.93
N PRO A 30 10.21 -0.56 -0.62
CA PRO A 30 10.67 0.61 0.10
C PRO A 30 11.36 0.24 1.42
N GLY A 31 12.47 0.91 1.74
CA GLY A 31 13.11 0.77 3.04
C GLY A 31 12.18 1.22 4.17
N GLY A 32 12.28 0.57 5.34
CA GLY A 32 11.52 0.97 6.53
C GLY A 32 10.10 0.41 6.62
N ILE A 33 9.57 -0.25 5.58
CA ILE A 33 8.26 -0.92 5.67
C ILE A 33 8.38 -2.25 6.45
N ILE A 34 7.64 -2.33 7.56
CA ILE A 34 7.58 -3.51 8.43
C ILE A 34 6.46 -4.45 7.97
N PHE A 35 5.33 -3.88 7.55
CA PHE A 35 4.14 -4.62 7.14
C PHE A 35 3.42 -3.85 6.04
N HIS A 36 2.93 -4.58 5.04
CA HIS A 36 2.09 -4.07 3.97
C HIS A 36 0.87 -4.96 3.81
N SER A 37 -0.31 -4.35 3.76
CA SER A 37 -1.54 -5.02 3.37
C SER A 37 -2.44 -4.08 2.61
N CYS A 38 -3.17 -4.62 1.66
CA CYS A 38 -4.12 -3.85 0.89
C CYS A 38 -5.28 -4.70 0.42
N GLY A 39 -6.40 -4.05 0.13
CA GLY A 39 -7.62 -4.75 -0.26
C GLY A 39 -8.75 -3.83 -0.66
N GLU A 40 -9.78 -4.46 -1.23
CA GLU A 40 -11.02 -3.79 -1.59
C GLU A 40 -11.80 -3.37 -0.35
N VAL A 41 -12.33 -2.15 -0.40
CA VAL A 41 -13.26 -1.58 0.58
C VAL A 41 -14.47 -1.00 -0.17
N PRO A 42 -15.61 -0.75 0.50
CA PRO A 42 -16.75 -0.13 -0.17
C PRO A 42 -16.35 1.19 -0.85
N GLY A 43 -16.44 1.23 -2.19
CA GLY A 43 -16.13 2.41 -2.98
C GLY A 43 -14.66 2.59 -3.39
N GLY A 44 -13.76 1.65 -3.09
CA GLY A 44 -12.37 1.76 -3.54
C GLY A 44 -11.42 0.72 -2.98
N TRP A 45 -10.16 1.11 -2.83
CA TRP A 45 -9.08 0.30 -2.31
C TRP A 45 -8.43 0.96 -1.11
N ARG A 46 -7.98 0.16 -0.15
CA ARG A 46 -7.26 0.65 1.03
C ARG A 46 -5.91 -0.03 1.13
N ILE A 47 -4.90 0.75 1.50
CA ILE A 47 -3.58 0.28 1.88
C ILE A 47 -3.36 0.59 3.36
N VAL A 48 -2.86 -0.38 4.10
CA VAL A 48 -2.47 -0.25 5.51
C VAL A 48 -1.03 -0.75 5.64
N ASP A 49 -0.16 0.16 6.07
CA ASP A 49 1.27 -0.10 6.23
C ASP A 49 1.72 0.20 7.65
N VAL A 50 2.75 -0.53 8.10
CA VAL A 50 3.49 -0.20 9.31
C VAL A 50 4.92 0.14 8.91
N TRP A 51 5.41 1.29 9.36
CA TRP A 51 6.75 1.82 9.07
C TRP A 51 7.59 1.87 10.34
N GLU A 52 8.91 1.74 10.23
CA GLU A 52 9.85 1.91 11.35
C GLU A 52 9.78 3.31 11.97
N THR A 53 9.62 4.32 11.10
CA THR A 53 9.46 5.74 11.47
C THR A 53 8.49 6.48 10.55
N GLN A 54 8.09 7.69 10.94
CA GLN A 54 7.22 8.54 10.13
C GLN A 54 7.90 9.12 8.88
N ASP A 55 9.22 9.31 8.91
CA ASP A 55 9.97 9.92 7.80
C ASP A 55 10.19 8.95 6.63
N GLU A 56 9.92 7.65 6.83
CA GLU A 56 10.05 6.60 5.81
C GLU A 56 8.75 6.36 5.03
N PHE A 57 7.64 6.96 5.45
CA PHE A 57 6.36 6.96 4.74
C PHE A 57 6.30 8.10 3.71
#